data_AF-A0A956KMD6-F1
#
_entry.id   AF-A0A956KMD6-F1
#
_cell.length_a   1.000
_cell.length_b   1.000
_cell.length_c   1.000
_cell.angle_alpha   90.00
_cell.angle_beta   90.00
_cell.angle_gamma   90.00
#
_symmetry.space_group_name_H-M   'P 1'
#
loop_
_entity.id
_entity.type
_entity.pdbx_description
1 polymer ?
#
loop_
_entity_poly.entity_id
_entity_poly.type
_entity_poly.pdbx_seq_one_letter_code
_entity_poly.pdbx_strand_id
1 'polypeptide(L)'
;EGKDGPLVTAGRKVRLQFQGWPAVQFVGWPSAAVGTFGGEVVFVDASADEYGRFRVVVLPDPEDEPWPDSQWLRQGVRTNGWVLLDQVSLGFELWRQFNGFPPAVEPAGEYGSAQGKAKGPAKEKGKG
;
A
#
# COMPACT_ATOMS: atom_id res chain seq x y z
N GLU A 1 -6.25 -18.77 -18.28
CA GLU A 1 -6.23 -19.38 -16.93
C GLU A 1 -6.01 -18.24 -15.94
N GLY A 2 -7.04 -17.92 -15.16
CA GLY A 2 -7.10 -16.68 -14.37
C GLY A 2 -7.71 -16.96 -13.02
N LYS A 3 -6.93 -17.62 -12.15
CA LYS A 3 -7.41 -18.02 -10.83
C LYS A 3 -6.42 -17.66 -9.73
N ASP A 4 -5.88 -16.45 -9.81
CA ASP A 4 -5.27 -15.71 -8.72
C ASP A 4 -5.61 -14.24 -8.97
N GLY A 5 -6.73 -13.76 -8.42
CA GLY A 5 -7.01 -12.31 -8.42
C GLY A 5 -5.88 -11.59 -7.67
N PRO A 6 -5.59 -10.32 -7.99
CA PRO A 6 -4.50 -9.61 -7.34
C PRO A 6 -4.68 -9.64 -5.81
N LEU A 7 -3.74 -10.29 -5.10
CA LEU A 7 -3.67 -10.32 -3.63
C LEU A 7 -3.44 -8.91 -3.02
N VAL A 8 -3.14 -7.95 -3.89
CA VAL A 8 -2.95 -6.55 -3.56
C VAL A 8 -4.26 -5.79 -3.79
N THR A 9 -4.75 -5.14 -2.75
CA THR A 9 -5.92 -4.28 -2.75
C THR A 9 -5.54 -2.86 -2.33
N ALA A 10 -6.40 -1.88 -2.64
CA ALA A 10 -6.27 -0.55 -2.05
C ALA A 10 -6.26 -0.64 -0.51
N GLY A 11 -5.61 0.30 0.16
CA GLY A 11 -5.44 0.35 1.62
C GLY A 11 -4.29 -0.51 2.17
N ARG A 12 -3.68 -1.39 1.34
CA ARG A 12 -2.54 -2.20 1.77
C ARG A 12 -1.31 -1.31 2.00
N LYS A 13 -0.60 -1.55 3.11
CA LYS A 13 0.67 -0.89 3.42
C LYS A 13 1.79 -1.41 2.52
N VAL A 14 2.68 -0.50 2.14
CA VAL A 14 3.81 -0.76 1.24
C VAL A 14 5.07 -0.21 1.89
N ARG A 15 6.17 -0.95 1.77
CA ARG A 15 7.51 -0.43 2.04
C ARG A 15 8.24 -0.20 0.73
N LEU A 16 8.80 0.99 0.55
CA LEU A 16 9.46 1.43 -0.67
C LEU A 16 10.92 1.75 -0.41
N GLN A 17 11.81 1.30 -1.29
CA GLN A 17 13.22 1.68 -1.30
C GLN A 17 13.56 2.36 -2.62
N PHE A 18 13.80 3.66 -2.57
CA PHE A 18 14.16 4.45 -3.75
C PHE A 18 15.64 4.27 -4.10
N GLN A 19 15.93 4.05 -5.39
CA GLN A 19 17.31 3.99 -5.87
C GLN A 19 18.00 5.36 -5.76
N GLY A 20 19.26 5.37 -5.34
CA GLY A 20 20.05 6.59 -5.18
C GLY A 20 19.87 7.30 -3.84
N TRP A 21 19.03 6.79 -2.93
CA TRP A 21 18.93 7.26 -1.55
C TRP A 21 19.82 6.43 -0.62
N PRO A 22 20.75 7.03 0.15
CA PRO A 22 21.68 6.27 0.98
C PRO A 22 20.98 5.66 2.19
N ALA A 23 21.16 4.35 2.38
CA ALA A 23 20.90 3.70 3.67
C ALA A 23 22.08 4.02 4.61
N VAL A 24 21.94 4.99 5.51
CA VAL A 24 22.96 5.26 6.53
C VAL A 24 22.88 4.16 7.57
N GLN A 25 23.93 3.33 7.67
CA GLN A 25 24.05 2.32 8.72
C GLN A 25 24.57 2.98 10.01
N PHE A 26 23.77 2.94 11.08
CA PHE A 26 24.25 3.23 12.43
C PHE A 26 24.54 1.91 13.16
N VAL A 27 25.77 1.75 13.64
CA VAL A 27 26.18 0.60 14.45
C VAL A 27 25.59 0.77 15.86
N GLY A 28 24.61 -0.06 16.25
CA GLY A 28 24.27 -0.26 17.66
C GLY A 28 22.84 0.05 18.13
N TRP A 29 21.87 0.33 17.27
CA TRP A 29 20.44 0.42 17.65
C TRP A 29 19.53 -0.28 16.62
N PRO A 30 18.53 -1.10 17.02
CA PRO A 30 17.66 -1.83 16.09
C PRO A 30 16.63 -1.00 15.31
N SER A 31 16.62 0.33 15.40
CA SER A 31 15.53 1.13 14.83
C SER A 31 16.05 2.30 14.01
N ALA A 32 16.05 2.10 12.70
CA ALA A 32 15.32 2.97 11.79
C ALA A 32 15.40 2.29 10.43
N ALA A 33 14.31 2.30 9.70
CA ALA A 33 14.28 1.87 8.32
C ALA A 33 15.04 2.90 7.45
N VAL A 34 16.33 3.09 7.69
CA VAL A 34 17.13 4.13 7.04
C VAL A 34 17.31 3.72 5.59
N GLY A 35 16.42 4.22 4.73
CA GLY A 35 16.38 3.91 3.31
C GLY A 35 15.16 3.14 2.84
N THR A 36 14.16 2.85 3.70
CA THR A 36 12.83 2.48 3.21
C THR A 36 11.76 3.42 3.75
N PHE A 37 10.71 3.64 2.97
CA PHE A 37 9.65 4.60 3.23
C PHE A 37 8.28 3.92 3.20
N GLY A 38 7.37 4.40 4.04
CA GLY A 38 6.00 3.91 4.09
C GLY A 38 5.17 4.44 2.93
N GLY A 39 4.33 3.59 2.36
CA GLY A 39 3.33 3.98 1.39
C GLY A 39 2.04 3.18 1.53
N GLU A 40 1.00 3.62 0.85
CA GLU A 40 -0.28 2.93 0.82
C GLU A 40 -0.76 2.77 -0.63
N VAL A 41 -1.22 1.56 -0.96
CA VAL A 41 -1.84 1.30 -2.26
C VAL A 41 -3.15 2.08 -2.35
N VAL A 42 -3.26 3.00 -3.28
CA VAL A 42 -4.50 3.75 -3.52
C VAL A 42 -5.31 3.19 -4.68
N PHE A 43 -4.65 2.49 -5.60
CA PHE A 43 -5.29 1.98 -6.80
C PHE A 43 -4.52 0.80 -7.40
N VAL A 44 -5.26 -0.15 -7.95
CA VAL A 44 -4.74 -1.33 -8.67
C VAL A 44 -5.49 -1.41 -9.98
N ASP A 45 -4.77 -1.49 -11.10
CA ASP A 45 -5.39 -1.68 -12.42
C ASP A 45 -6.12 -3.03 -12.47
N ALA A 46 -7.35 -3.02 -13.00
CA ALA A 46 -8.16 -4.23 -13.13
C ALA A 46 -7.64 -5.21 -14.19
N SER A 47 -6.84 -4.72 -15.14
CA SER A 47 -6.31 -5.50 -16.25
C SER A 47 -4.81 -5.74 -16.08
N ALA A 48 -4.40 -6.99 -16.28
CA ALA A 48 -2.99 -7.35 -16.37
C ALA A 48 -2.45 -7.06 -17.77
N ASP A 49 -1.14 -6.91 -17.91
CA ASP A 49 -0.47 -6.93 -19.20
C ASP A 49 -0.36 -8.36 -19.79
N GLU A 50 0.24 -8.49 -20.96
CA GLU A 50 0.45 -9.78 -21.64
C GLU A 50 1.29 -10.79 -20.84
N TYR A 51 1.99 -10.32 -19.80
CA TYR A 51 2.82 -11.11 -18.90
C TYR A 51 2.15 -11.34 -17.53
N GLY A 52 0.88 -10.96 -17.37
CA GLY A 52 0.15 -11.13 -16.11
C GLY A 52 0.57 -10.15 -15.00
N ARG A 53 1.27 -9.06 -15.34
CA ARG A 53 1.67 -8.03 -14.37
C ARG A 53 0.58 -6.97 -14.26
N PHE A 54 0.31 -6.52 -13.04
CA PHE A 54 -0.64 -5.45 -12.75
C PHE A 54 0.09 -4.19 -12.32
N ARG A 55 -0.49 -3.04 -12.64
CA ARG A 55 -0.01 -1.75 -12.15
C ARG A 55 -0.68 -1.42 -10.83
N VAL A 56 0.14 -0.95 -9.89
CA VAL A 56 -0.33 -0.37 -8.63
C VAL A 56 0.12 1.07 -8.53
N VAL A 57 -0.72 1.91 -7.90
CA VAL A 57 -0.38 3.28 -7.54
C VAL A 57 -0.29 3.36 -6.04
N VAL A 58 0.82 3.93 -5.56
CA VAL A 58 1.13 4.05 -4.14
C VAL A 58 1.32 5.53 -3.82
N LEU A 59 0.76 5.99 -2.70
CA LEU A 59 1.00 7.31 -2.13
C LEU A 59 1.82 7.21 -0.84
N PRO A 60 2.49 8.29 -0.40
CA PRO A 60 3.13 8.32 0.92
C PRO A 60 2.12 8.01 2.02
N ASP A 61 2.55 7.20 2.99
CA ASP A 61 1.77 6.94 4.18
C ASP A 61 1.84 8.16 5.12
N PRO A 62 0.73 8.83 5.46
CA PRO A 62 0.76 10.00 6.32
C PRO A 62 1.18 9.71 7.77
N GLU A 63 1.11 8.44 8.19
CA GLU A 63 1.50 8.00 9.54
C GLU A 63 2.97 7.54 9.62
N ASP A 64 3.69 7.56 8.50
CA ASP A 64 5.10 7.15 8.39
C ASP A 64 5.99 8.36 8.03
N GLU A 65 7.30 8.13 7.95
CA GLU A 65 8.26 9.16 7.54
C GLU A 65 7.97 9.63 6.10
N PRO A 66 7.96 10.96 5.84
CA PRO A 66 7.75 11.48 4.49
C PRO A 66 8.81 10.96 3.52
N TRP A 67 8.40 10.75 2.27
CA TRP A 67 9.34 10.40 1.21
C TRP A 67 10.36 11.52 0.98
N PRO A 68 11.55 11.21 0.43
CA PRO A 68 12.54 12.24 0.13
C PRO A 68 11.99 13.32 -0.80
N ASP A 69 12.50 14.54 -0.68
CA ASP A 69 12.06 15.64 -1.55
C ASP A 69 12.22 15.30 -3.04
N SER A 70 11.38 15.95 -3.84
CA SER A 70 11.30 15.78 -5.30
C SER A 70 12.63 16.04 -6.03
N GLN A 71 13.57 16.76 -5.43
CA GLN A 71 14.92 16.95 -5.97
C GLN A 71 15.70 15.62 -6.09
N TRP A 72 15.41 14.66 -5.21
CA TRP A 72 15.97 13.32 -5.19
C TRP A 72 15.01 12.28 -5.80
N LEU A 73 13.69 12.42 -5.58
CA LEU A 73 12.66 11.60 -6.22
C LEU A 73 12.15 12.21 -7.52
N ARG A 74 13.01 12.24 -8.53
CA ARG A 74 12.60 12.66 -9.88
C ARG A 74 11.70 11.62 -10.53
N GLN A 75 10.88 12.07 -11.46
CA GLN A 75 10.13 11.17 -12.32
C GLN A 75 11.09 10.20 -13.02
N GLY A 76 10.77 8.91 -12.99
CA GLY A 76 11.60 7.85 -13.56
C GLY A 76 12.63 7.24 -12.59
N VAL A 77 12.76 7.76 -11.36
CA VAL A 77 13.51 7.08 -10.30
C VAL A 77 12.89 5.70 -10.07
N ARG A 78 13.75 4.68 -10.08
CA ARG A 78 13.36 3.31 -9.79
C ARG A 78 13.20 3.11 -8.29
N THR A 79 12.25 2.27 -7.92
CA THR A 79 12.01 1.88 -6.53
C THR A 79 11.78 0.38 -6.45
N ASN A 80 12.24 -0.22 -5.36
CA ASN A 80 11.84 -1.57 -4.97
C ASN A 80 10.73 -1.46 -3.93
N GLY A 81 9.64 -2.19 -4.11
CA GLY A 81 8.47 -2.12 -3.25
C GLY A 81 8.03 -3.48 -2.75
N TRP A 82 7.66 -3.55 -1.47
CA TRP A 82 7.05 -4.72 -0.84
C TRP A 82 5.68 -4.33 -0.32
N VAL A 83 4.62 -4.95 -0.86
CA VAL A 83 3.27 -4.80 -0.32
C VAL A 83 3.13 -5.76 0.84
N LEU A 84 2.79 -5.25 2.02
CA LEU A 84 2.52 -6.08 3.17
C LEU A 84 1.17 -6.77 2.99
N LEU A 85 1.19 -8.09 3.13
CA LEU A 85 -0.02 -8.89 3.30
C LEU A 85 -0.57 -8.67 4.73
N ASP A 86 -1.28 -9.65 5.28
CA ASP A 86 -1.93 -9.50 6.57
C ASP A 86 -0.90 -9.47 7.71
N GLN A 87 -1.14 -8.60 8.69
CA GLN A 87 -0.36 -8.54 9.91
C GLN A 87 -0.92 -9.55 10.92
N VAL A 88 -0.14 -10.60 11.18
CA VAL A 88 -0.48 -11.64 12.16
C VAL A 88 0.44 -11.56 13.37
N SER A 89 -0.03 -12.08 14.51
CA SER A 89 0.83 -12.18 15.70
C SER A 89 2.00 -13.12 15.45
N LEU A 90 3.17 -12.81 16.01
CA LEU A 90 4.38 -13.62 15.83
C LEU A 90 4.15 -15.08 16.28
N GLY A 91 3.43 -15.28 17.39
CA GLY A 91 3.09 -16.61 17.89
C GLY A 91 2.23 -17.42 16.91
N PHE A 92 1.25 -16.78 16.28
CA PHE A 92 0.42 -17.42 15.25
C PHE A 92 1.27 -17.86 14.05
N GLU A 93 2.15 -16.98 13.57
CA GLU A 93 3.00 -17.27 12.41
C GLU A 93 3.96 -18.44 12.67
N LEU A 94 4.56 -18.50 13.86
CA LEU A 94 5.42 -19.62 14.28
C LEU A 94 4.64 -20.95 14.37
N TRP A 95 3.44 -20.92 14.96
CA TRP A 95 2.58 -22.11 15.04
C TRP A 95 2.14 -22.58 13.64
N ARG A 96 1.71 -21.65 12.77
CA ARG A 96 1.27 -21.94 11.40
C ARG A 96 2.38 -22.60 10.59
N GLN A 97 3.60 -22.04 10.65
CA GLN A 97 4.77 -22.58 9.95
C GLN A 97 5.16 -23.97 10.48
N PHE A 98 5.13 -24.18 11.80
CA PHE A 98 5.40 -25.49 12.41
C PHE A 98 4.42 -26.58 11.92
N ASN A 99 3.16 -26.22 11.73
CA ASN A 99 2.12 -27.14 11.24
C ASN A 99 2.05 -27.23 9.70
N GLY A 100 2.89 -26.51 8.97
CA GLY A 100 2.93 -26.54 7.50
C GLY A 100 1.70 -25.94 6.82
N PHE A 101 0.92 -25.10 7.51
CA PHE A 101 -0.22 -24.42 6.90
C PHE A 101 0.25 -23.33 5.93
N PRO A 102 -0.48 -23.06 4.84
CA PRO A 102 -0.16 -21.95 3.94
C PRO A 102 -0.31 -20.59 4.63
N PRO A 103 0.31 -19.51 4.13
CA PRO A 103 0.10 -18.15 4.65
C PRO A 103 -1.38 -17.77 4.62
N ALA A 104 -1.83 -17.09 5.68
CA ALA A 104 -3.15 -16.50 5.67
C ALA A 104 -3.16 -15.30 4.72
N VAL A 105 -4.05 -15.35 3.74
CA VAL A 105 -4.52 -14.19 2.98
C VAL A 105 -5.99 -14.09 3.32
N GLU A 106 -6.33 -13.25 4.29
CA GLU A 106 -7.70 -12.80 4.45
C GLU A 106 -8.09 -12.09 3.15
N PRO A 107 -9.21 -12.48 2.51
CA PRO A 107 -9.79 -11.64 1.49
C PRO A 107 -10.19 -10.34 2.18
N ALA A 108 -9.40 -9.29 1.94
CA ALA A 108 -9.66 -7.98 2.51
C ALA A 108 -11.08 -7.54 2.14
N GLY A 109 -11.87 -7.23 3.16
CA GLY A 109 -13.30 -6.97 3.09
C GLY A 109 -13.69 -5.95 2.02
N GLU A 110 -14.91 -6.13 1.52
CA GLU A 110 -15.60 -5.21 0.61
C GLU A 110 -15.41 -3.75 1.04
N TYR A 111 -14.71 -2.96 0.23
CA TYR A 111 -14.67 -1.53 0.42
C TYR A 111 -16.07 -0.97 0.14
N GLY A 112 -16.70 -0.50 1.22
CA GLY A 112 -17.98 0.18 1.20
C GLY A 112 -17.98 1.31 0.18
N SER A 113 -19.02 1.32 -0.65
CA SER A 113 -19.40 2.47 -1.45
C SER A 113 -19.43 3.71 -0.58
N ALA A 114 -18.48 4.62 -0.77
CA ALA A 114 -18.60 5.98 -0.28
C ALA A 114 -19.78 6.63 -1.02
N GLN A 115 -20.99 6.45 -0.50
CA GLN A 115 -22.12 7.33 -0.79
C GLN A 115 -21.78 8.70 -0.20
N GLY A 116 -21.09 9.51 -0.99
CA GLY A 116 -21.07 10.95 -0.80
C GLY A 116 -22.52 11.42 -0.85
N LYS A 117 -23.11 11.73 0.32
CA LYS A 117 -24.32 12.54 0.39
C LYS A 117 -23.98 13.92 -0.18
N ALA A 118 -24.20 14.09 -1.48
CA ALA A 118 -24.30 15.41 -2.08
C ALA A 118 -25.49 16.12 -1.43
N LYS A 119 -25.22 17.11 -0.56
CA LYS A 119 -26.21 18.10 -0.15
C LYS A 119 -26.59 18.90 -1.41
N GLY A 120 -27.78 18.64 -1.95
CA GLY A 120 -28.36 19.47 -3.01
C GLY A 120 -28.60 20.91 -2.53
N PRO A 121 -28.59 21.91 -3.43
CA PRO A 121 -28.73 23.30 -3.04
C PRO A 121 -30.16 23.60 -2.55
N ALA A 122 -30.25 24.44 -1.54
CA ALA A 122 -31.49 24.91 -0.95
C ALA A 122 -32.31 25.75 -1.96
N LYS A 123 -33.59 25.43 -2.12
CA LYS A 123 -34.54 26.24 -2.89
C LYS A 123 -34.72 27.62 -2.26
N GLU A 124 -34.42 28.65 -3.04
CA GLU A 124 -34.74 30.05 -2.78
C GLU A 124 -36.27 30.26 -2.79
N LYS A 125 -36.80 30.91 -1.76
CA LYS A 125 -38.22 31.26 -1.63
C LYS A 125 -38.54 32.43 -2.57
N GLY A 126 -39.36 32.17 -3.58
CA GLY A 126 -40.03 33.22 -4.36
C GLY A 126 -41.07 33.94 -3.50
N LYS A 127 -40.94 35.27 -3.41
CA LYS A 127 -42.00 36.19 -2.97
C LYS A 127 -43.11 36.19 -4.03
N GLY A 128 -44.35 36.04 -3.57
CA GLY A 128 -45.58 36.47 -4.22
C GLY A 128 -46.44 37.14 -3.16
#